data_AF-A0A6A4NXE1-F1
#
_entry.id   AF-A0A6A4NXE1-F1
#
_cell.length_a   1.000
_cell.length_b   1.000
_cell.length_c   1.000
_cell.angle_alpha   90.00
_cell.angle_beta   90.00
_cell.angle_gamma   90.00
#
_symmetry.space_group_name_H-M   'P 1'
#
loop_
_entity.id
_entity.type
_entity.pdbx_description
1 polymer ?
#
loop_
_entity_poly.entity_id
_entity_poly.type
_entity_poly.pdbx_seq_one_letter_code
_entity_poly.pdbx_strand_id
1 'polypeptide(L)' 'MVLFRLIVTLDGEDVIDFEPILGCLHRGMEKIAENRMIIEYLPYVTRWDYLATMLTRAITVNERE' A
#
# COMPACT_ATOMS: atom_id res chain seq x y z
N MET A 1 -5.58 7.20 -0.66
CA MET A 1 -5.39 6.85 -2.09
C MET A 1 -5.84 5.42 -2.27
N VAL A 2 -6.97 5.18 -2.93
CA VAL A 2 -7.47 3.83 -3.21
C VAL A 2 -7.84 3.75 -4.68
N LEU A 3 -7.25 2.80 -5.39
CA LEU A 3 -7.70 2.37 -6.70
C LEU A 3 -7.88 0.87 -6.58
N PHE A 4 -9.14 0.46 -6.59
CA PHE A 4 -9.52 -0.94 -6.48
C PHE A 4 -10.24 -1.33 -7.77
N ARG A 5 -9.68 -2.31 -8.47
CA ARG A 5 -10.25 -2.84 -9.70
C ARG A 5 -10.74 -4.24 -9.41
N LEU A 6 -12.02 -4.46 -9.65
CA LEU A 6 -12.70 -5.74 -9.48
C LEU A 6 -13.23 -6.20 -10.83
N ILE A 7 -13.01 -7.46 -11.14
CA ILE A 7 -13.79 -8.17 -12.15
C ILE A 7 -14.87 -8.93 -11.38
N VAL A 8 -16.14 -8.68 -11.67
CA VAL A 8 -17.26 -9.25 -10.91
C VAL A 8 -18.12 -10.08 -11.85
N THR A 9 -18.45 -11.29 -11.43
CA THR A 9 -19.39 -12.17 -12.12
C THR A 9 -20.74 -12.09 -11.41
N LEU A 10 -21.79 -11.80 -12.17
CA LEU A 10 -23.15 -11.57 -11.67
C LEU A 10 -24.12 -12.64 -12.18
N ASP A 11 -25.06 -13.04 -11.32
CA ASP A 11 -26.31 -13.70 -11.71
C ASP A 11 -27.47 -12.77 -11.35
N GLY A 12 -27.95 -12.00 -12.33
CA GLY A 12 -28.90 -10.92 -12.09
C GLY A 12 -28.31 -9.81 -11.22
N GLU A 13 -28.87 -9.62 -10.02
CA GLU A 13 -28.38 -8.66 -9.02
C GLU A 13 -27.42 -9.29 -8.01
N ASP A 14 -27.29 -10.62 -8.00
CA ASP A 14 -26.44 -11.35 -7.06
C ASP A 14 -25.01 -11.46 -7.58
N VAL A 15 -24.03 -11.17 -6.71
CA VAL A 15 -22.61 -11.40 -6.99
C VAL A 15 -22.29 -12.87 -6.71
N ILE A 16 -21.94 -13.61 -7.76
CA ILE A 16 -21.58 -15.03 -7.63
C ILE A 16 -20.07 -15.24 -7.53
N ASP A 17 -19.27 -14.30 -8.03
CA ASP A 17 -17.81 -14.33 -7.92
C ASP A 17 -17.18 -12.94 -8.10
N PHE A 18 -15.95 -12.74 -7.59
CA PHE A 18 -15.15 -11.56 -7.88
C PHE A 18 -13.64 -11.86 -7.87
N GLU A 19 -12.93 -11.27 -8.82
CA GLU A 19 -11.47 -11.32 -8.92
C GLU A 19 -10.89 -9.90 -8.70
N PRO A 20 -10.16 -9.66 -7.59
CA PRO A 20 -9.51 -8.38 -7.34
C PRO A 20 -8.20 -8.26 -8.13
N ILE A 21 -8.07 -7.19 -8.92
CA ILE A 21 -6.84 -6.86 -9.61
C ILE A 21 -5.97 -5.98 -8.71
N LEU A 22 -4.89 -6.56 -8.19
CA LEU A 22 -3.91 -5.89 -7.34
C LEU A 22 -2.82 -5.20 -8.16
N GLY A 23 -2.12 -4.26 -7.53
CA GLY A 23 -0.91 -3.65 -8.10
C GLY A 23 -1.13 -2.37 -8.92
N CYS A 24 -2.37 -1.89 -9.09
CA CYS A 24 -2.64 -0.65 -9.83
C CYS A 24 -1.98 0.61 -9.22
N LEU A 25 -1.61 0.57 -7.94
CA LEU A 25 -0.87 1.63 -7.24
C LEU A 25 0.54 1.19 -6.81
N HIS A 26 1.04 0.08 -7.35
CA HIS A 26 2.38 -0.37 -7.04
C HIS A 26 3.41 0.64 -7.57
N ARG A 27 4.26 1.15 -6.68
CA ARG A 27 5.27 2.19 -6.98
C ARG A 27 6.71 1.74 -6.75
N GLY A 28 6.95 0.43 -6.56
CA GLY A 28 8.29 -0.10 -6.34
C GLY A 28 8.99 0.50 -5.10
N MET A 29 8.23 0.77 -4.04
CA MET A 29 8.76 1.45 -2.85
C MET A 29 9.87 0.66 -2.15
N GLU A 30 9.82 -0.67 -2.23
CA GLU A 30 10.88 -1.57 -1.74
C GLU A 30 12.18 -1.33 -2.50
N LYS A 31 12.11 -1.21 -3.82
CA LYS A 31 13.29 -0.94 -4.65
C LYS A 31 13.90 0.44 -4.38
N ILE A 32 13.06 1.43 -4.08
CA ILE A 32 13.51 2.77 -3.68
C ILE A 32 14.22 2.71 -2.32
N ALA A 33 13.77 1.86 -1.40
CA ALA A 33 14.37 1.70 -0.08
C ALA A 33 15.81 1.17 -0.15
N GLU A 34 16.11 0.26 -1.08
CA GLU A 34 17.45 -0.32 -1.26
C GLU A 34 18.54 0.73 -1.54
N ASN A 35 18.18 1.86 -2.15
CA ASN A 35 19.13 2.90 -2.57
C ASN A 35 19.02 4.20 -1.74
N ARG A 36 18.42 4.13 -0.54
CA ARG A 36 18.17 5.29 0.32
C ARG A 36 18.52 4.98 1.77
N MET A 37 19.03 5.98 2.48
CA MET A 37 19.14 5.88 3.94
C MET A 37 17.75 5.98 4.56
N ILE A 38 17.50 5.32 5.70
CA ILE A 38 16.17 5.30 6.35
C ILE A 38 15.58 6.71 6.53
N ILE A 39 16.41 7.71 6.86
CA ILE A 39 15.95 9.08 7.11
C ILE A 39 15.37 9.70 5.83
N GLU A 40 15.97 9.37 4.69
CA GLU A 40 15.53 9.79 3.36
C GLU A 40 14.32 8.98 2.89
N TYR A 41 14.19 7.72 3.35
CA TYR A 41 13.08 6.83 3.02
C TYR A 41 11.84 7.03 3.89
N LEU A 42 11.98 7.60 5.09
CA LEU A 42 10.89 7.85 6.03
C LEU A 42 9.62 8.50 5.42
N PRO A 43 9.72 9.55 4.56
CA PRO A 43 8.54 10.12 3.91
C PRO A 43 7.85 9.18 2.89
N TYR A 44 8.51 8.11 2.44
CA TYR A 44 7.89 7.08 1.60
C TYR A 44 7.08 6.08 2.44
N VAL A 45 7.53 5.75 3.64
CA VAL A 45 6.78 4.83 4.54
C VAL A 45 5.48 5.46 5.02
N THR A 46 5.47 6.77 5.28
CA THR A 46 4.24 7.51 5.59
C THR A 46 3.21 7.50 4.46
N ARG A 47 3.60 7.10 3.25
CA ARG A 47 2.75 6.99 2.06
C ARG A 47 2.30 5.54 1.79
N TRP A 48 2.64 4.61 2.67
CA TRP A 48 2.10 3.24 2.63
C TRP A 48 0.67 3.24 3.16
N ASP A 49 0.47 3.84 4.33
CA ASP A 49 -0.83 4.14 4.88
C ASP A 49 -0.99 5.64 5.09
N TYR A 50 -1.82 6.24 4.22
CA TYR A 50 -2.11 7.67 4.26
C TYR A 50 -3.08 8.07 5.39
N LEU A 51 -3.78 7.12 6.01
CA LEU A 51 -4.68 7.38 7.14
C LEU A 51 -3.95 7.24 8.47
N ALA A 52 -3.08 6.23 8.58
CA ALA A 52 -2.33 5.94 9.82
C ALA A 52 -0.85 6.35 9.72
N THR A 53 -0.57 7.53 9.18
CA THR A 53 0.80 7.99 8.91
C THR A 53 1.71 8.03 10.14
N MET A 54 1.19 8.41 11.30
CA MET A 54 1.97 8.44 12.54
C MET A 54 2.35 7.04 13.03
N LEU A 55 1.45 6.06 12.83
CA LEU A 55 1.70 4.67 13.18
C LEU A 55 2.78 4.05 12.27
N THR A 56 2.67 4.25 10.96
CA THR A 56 3.67 3.74 9.99
C THR A 56 5.04 4.35 10.22
N ARG A 57 5.10 5.63 10.59
CA ARG A 57 6.35 6.29 10.99
C ARG A 57 6.91 5.70 12.29
N ALA A 58 6.09 5.54 13.32
CA ALA A 58 6.54 5.06 14.63
C ALA A 58 7.13 3.66 14.54
N ILE A 59 6.50 2.75 13.78
CA ILE A 59 7.03 1.40 13.53
C ILE A 59 8.45 1.52 12.95
N THR A 60 8.64 2.25 11.85
CA THR A 60 9.95 2.37 11.19
C THR A 60 11.05 2.96 12.08
N VAL A 61 10.69 3.85 13.01
CA VAL A 61 11.64 4.47 13.95
C VAL A 61 11.97 3.51 15.08
N ASN A 62 10.97 2.80 15.61
CA ASN A 62 11.14 1.87 16.72
C ASN A 62 11.90 0.59 16.30
N GLU A 63 11.80 0.15 15.05
CA GLU A 63 12.59 -0.97 14.50
C GLU A 63 14.10 -0.70 14.45
N ARG A 64 14.54 0.53 14.81
CA ARG A 64 15.95 0.91 14.92
C ARG A 64 16.48 0.97 16.35
N GLU A 65 15.61 0.90 17.36
CA GLU A 65 16.01 0.81 18.77
C GLU A 65 16.14 -0.66 19.19
#